data_AF-A0A6I3T2I2-F1
#
_entry.id   AF-A0A6I3T2I2-F1
#
_cell.length_a   1.000
_cell.length_b   1.000
_cell.length_c   1.000
_cell.angle_alpha   90.00
_cell.angle_beta   90.00
_cell.angle_gamma   90.00
#
_symmetry.space_group_name_H-M   'P 1'
#
loop_
_entity.id
_entity.type
_entity.pdbx_description
1 polymer ?
#
loop_
_entity_poly.entity_id
_entity_poly.type
_entity_poly.pdbx_seq_one_letter_code
_entity_poly.pdbx_strand_id
1 'polypeptide(L)'
;MNKTLMGALLAGALACGLAGNAVAQATPAATEQQQQRELARGEPARWLKEDTSERAQIATKKKEIAAALNESLAECKRMAASERSNCVKEARQTYKTDLANVRELVAASNRMGGVHETTGKSE
;
A
#
# COMPACT_ATOMS: atom_id res chain seq x y z
N MET A 1 -50.25 -26.06 11.26
CA MET A 1 -51.51 -25.45 10.79
C MET A 1 -51.55 -24.06 11.43
N ASN A 2 -51.55 -22.90 10.80
CA ASN A 2 -51.76 -22.43 9.42
C ASN A 2 -50.98 -21.11 9.25
N LYS A 3 -50.17 -20.98 8.19
CA LYS A 3 -50.34 -20.07 7.03
C LYS A 3 -50.54 -18.56 7.34
N THR A 4 -49.43 -17.82 7.23
CA THR A 4 -49.19 -16.61 6.40
C THR A 4 -50.35 -15.66 6.06
N LEU A 5 -50.13 -14.37 6.34
CA LEU A 5 -50.43 -13.19 5.50
C LEU A 5 -49.41 -12.10 5.90
N MET A 6 -48.34 -11.83 5.14
CA MET A 6 -48.21 -10.96 3.96
C MET A 6 -48.53 -9.46 4.19
N GLY A 7 -47.52 -8.64 3.92
CA GLY A 7 -47.60 -7.19 3.64
C GLY A 7 -47.25 -6.29 4.83
N ALA A 8 -46.39 -5.29 4.74
CA ALA A 8 -45.57 -4.79 3.63
C ALA A 8 -44.58 -3.76 4.21
N LEU A 9 -43.35 -3.76 3.69
CA LEU A 9 -42.53 -2.60 3.31
C LEU A 9 -42.47 -1.37 4.26
N LEU A 10 -41.27 -1.05 4.76
CA LEU A 10 -40.40 -0.01 4.17
C LEU A 10 -39.19 0.32 5.06
N ALA A 11 -38.02 0.31 4.41
CA ALA A 11 -36.89 1.20 4.63
C ALA A 11 -36.23 1.27 6.02
N GLY A 12 -35.22 0.42 6.20
CA GLY A 12 -34.14 0.62 7.17
C GLY A 12 -32.82 0.19 6.55
N ALA A 13 -32.32 0.96 5.59
CA ALA A 13 -31.03 0.73 4.95
C ALA A 13 -29.89 1.13 5.90
N LEU A 14 -29.16 0.16 6.44
CA LEU A 14 -27.72 0.24 6.72
C LEU A 14 -27.24 -1.10 7.29
N ALA A 15 -27.04 -2.08 6.40
CA ALA A 15 -26.27 -3.27 6.70
C ALA A 15 -25.13 -3.35 5.69
N CYS A 16 -23.91 -3.04 6.15
CA CYS A 16 -22.67 -3.39 5.48
C CYS A 16 -22.57 -4.92 5.39
N GLY A 17 -23.14 -5.47 4.33
CA GLY A 17 -23.02 -6.87 3.94
C GLY A 17 -21.90 -7.03 2.91
N LEU A 18 -20.81 -7.65 3.34
CA LEU A 18 -19.88 -8.34 2.46
C LEU A 18 -20.65 -9.44 1.70
N ALA A 19 -20.74 -9.33 0.38
CA ALA A 19 -20.67 -10.43 -0.60
C ALA A 19 -21.21 -9.97 -1.96
N GLY A 20 -20.34 -10.00 -2.96
CA GLY A 20 -20.64 -10.24 -4.38
C GLY A 20 -21.95 -9.68 -4.94
N ASN A 21 -21.90 -8.43 -5.40
CA ASN A 21 -22.49 -7.96 -6.65
C ASN A 21 -22.09 -6.49 -6.78
N ALA A 22 -20.95 -6.23 -7.43
CA ALA A 22 -20.59 -4.89 -7.84
C ALA A 22 -21.57 -4.46 -8.95
N VAL A 23 -22.76 -3.99 -8.56
CA VAL A 23 -23.52 -3.11 -9.43
C VAL A 23 -22.66 -1.86 -9.57
N ALA A 24 -22.01 -1.72 -10.74
CA ALA A 24 -21.29 -0.51 -11.07
C ALA A 24 -22.31 0.63 -11.01
N GLN A 25 -22.31 1.38 -9.91
CA GLN A 25 -23.11 2.58 -9.81
C GLN A 25 -22.57 3.54 -10.87
N ALA A 26 -23.37 3.84 -11.88
CA ALA A 26 -22.98 4.78 -12.91
C ALA A 26 -22.59 6.10 -12.24
N THR A 27 -21.36 6.56 -12.48
CA THR A 27 -20.87 7.85 -12.01
C THR A 27 -21.87 8.92 -12.45
N PRO A 28 -22.46 9.71 -11.53
CA PRO A 28 -23.41 10.75 -11.92
C PRO A 28 -22.80 11.68 -12.98
N ALA A 29 -23.58 12.10 -13.98
CA ALA A 29 -23.09 12.90 -15.10
C ALA A 29 -22.35 14.19 -14.67
N ALA A 30 -22.75 14.79 -13.55
CA ALA A 30 -22.05 15.93 -12.96
C ALA A 30 -20.62 15.58 -12.48
N THR A 31 -20.45 14.41 -11.88
CA THR A 31 -19.14 13.88 -11.44
C THR A 31 -18.28 13.52 -12.63
N GLU A 32 -18.87 12.92 -13.67
CA GLU A 32 -18.16 12.64 -14.93
C GLU A 32 -17.64 13.93 -15.58
N GLN A 33 -18.47 14.96 -15.70
CA GLN A 33 -18.05 16.26 -16.21
C GLN A 33 -16.95 16.91 -15.35
N GLN A 34 -17.02 16.75 -14.02
CA GLN A 34 -15.96 17.22 -13.13
C GLN A 34 -14.67 16.46 -13.36
N GLN A 35 -14.73 15.13 -13.47
CA GLN A 35 -13.56 14.30 -13.75
C GLN A 35 -12.93 14.67 -15.09
N GLN A 36 -13.72 14.88 -16.15
CA GLN A 36 -13.22 15.34 -17.45
C GLN A 36 -12.51 16.70 -17.36
N ARG A 37 -13.03 17.63 -16.54
CA ARG A 37 -12.38 18.93 -16.29
C ARG A 37 -11.06 18.78 -15.54
N GLU A 38 -10.98 17.91 -14.55
CA GLU A 38 -9.73 17.66 -13.81
C GLU A 38 -8.70 16.93 -14.68
N LEU A 39 -9.11 15.95 -15.49
CA LEU A 39 -8.24 15.30 -16.46
C LEU A 39 -7.72 16.29 -17.52
N ALA A 40 -8.59 17.19 -18.02
CA ALA A 40 -8.19 18.24 -18.96
C ALA A 40 -7.25 19.28 -18.33
N ARG A 41 -7.36 19.52 -17.01
CA ARG A 41 -6.42 20.37 -16.26
C ARG A 41 -5.04 19.72 -16.13
N GLY A 42 -4.98 18.39 -16.19
CA GLY A 42 -3.76 17.61 -16.07
C GLY A 42 -3.24 17.53 -14.63
N GLU A 43 -2.22 16.70 -14.44
CA GLU A 43 -1.63 16.50 -13.12
C GLU A 43 -0.85 17.75 -12.65
N PRO A 44 -0.94 18.13 -11.37
CA PRO A 44 -0.12 19.21 -10.84
C PRO A 44 1.37 18.92 -11.07
N ALA A 45 2.12 19.87 -11.65
CA ALA A 45 3.55 19.68 -11.96
C ALA A 45 4.39 19.23 -10.75
N ARG A 46 3.99 19.59 -9.53
CA ARG A 46 4.63 19.15 -8.29
C ARG A 46 4.56 17.62 -8.07
N TRP A 47 3.51 16.96 -8.55
CA TRP A 47 3.34 15.50 -8.44
C TRP A 47 4.26 14.75 -9.39
N LEU A 48 4.62 15.38 -10.51
CA LEU A 48 5.52 14.81 -11.51
C LEU A 48 7.01 15.03 -11.19
N LYS A 49 7.31 15.80 -10.14
CA LYS A 49 8.69 16.10 -9.74
C LYS A 49 9.16 15.11 -8.69
N GLU A 50 9.80 14.04 -9.15
CA GLU A 50 10.54 13.15 -8.25
C GLU A 50 11.82 13.85 -7.75
N ASP A 51 12.05 13.84 -6.43
CA ASP A 51 13.37 14.17 -5.87
C ASP A 51 14.25 12.93 -5.97
N THR A 52 14.89 12.78 -7.12
CA THR A 52 15.82 11.68 -7.41
C THR A 52 17.21 11.95 -6.86
N SER A 53 17.41 12.97 -6.02
CA SER A 53 18.72 13.23 -5.43
C SER A 53 19.18 12.07 -4.54
N GLU A 54 20.49 11.80 -4.54
CA GLU A 54 21.09 10.77 -3.68
C GLU A 54 20.72 10.97 -2.19
N ARG A 55 20.66 12.23 -1.75
CA ARG A 55 20.24 12.59 -0.39
C ARG A 55 18.80 12.15 -0.08
N ALA A 56 17.87 12.37 -1.01
CA ALA A 56 16.50 11.94 -0.87
C ALA A 56 16.40 10.41 -0.86
N GLN A 57 17.13 9.74 -1.75
CA GLN A 57 17.17 8.27 -1.80
C GLN A 57 17.72 7.65 -0.51
N ILE A 58 18.80 8.20 0.05
CA ILE A 58 19.34 7.76 1.35
C ILE A 58 18.33 7.99 2.46
N ALA A 59 17.64 9.14 2.47
CA ALA A 59 16.62 9.42 3.47
C ALA A 59 15.45 8.43 3.39
N THR A 60 15.01 8.09 2.19
CA THR A 60 14.00 7.04 1.95
C THR A 60 14.49 5.68 2.41
N LYS A 61 15.70 5.27 2.02
CA LYS A 61 16.28 3.98 2.41
C LYS A 61 16.38 3.81 3.92
N LYS A 62 16.72 4.88 4.66
CA LYS A 62 16.73 4.85 6.13
C LYS A 62 15.33 4.60 6.72
N LYS A 63 14.27 5.16 6.13
CA LYS A 63 12.89 4.90 6.57
C LYS A 63 12.51 3.45 6.31
N GLU A 64 12.89 2.91 5.16
CA GLU A 64 12.65 1.50 4.81
C GLU A 64 13.37 0.55 5.77
N ILE A 65 14.64 0.81 6.10
CA ILE A 65 15.41 0.04 7.08
C ILE A 65 14.74 0.08 8.47
N ALA A 66 14.24 1.24 8.89
CA ALA A 66 13.51 1.36 10.15
C ALA A 66 12.16 0.61 10.13
N ALA A 67 11.44 0.64 9.01
CA ALA A 67 10.21 -0.12 8.83
C ALA A 67 10.48 -1.63 8.88
N ALA A 68 11.53 -2.11 8.22
CA ALA A 68 11.96 -3.51 8.23
C ALA A 68 12.33 -4.00 9.65
N LEU A 69 12.98 -3.15 10.45
CA LEU A 69 13.20 -3.46 11.87
C LEU A 69 11.87 -3.62 12.63
N ASN A 70 10.92 -2.70 12.44
CA ASN A 70 9.63 -2.76 13.12
C ASN A 70 8.85 -4.03 12.75
N GLU A 71 8.87 -4.41 11.48
CA GLU A 71 8.26 -5.65 10.99
C GLU A 71 8.95 -6.88 11.59
N SER A 72 10.28 -6.92 11.57
CA SER A 72 11.06 -8.00 12.17
C SER A 72 10.76 -8.15 13.67
N LEU A 73 10.68 -7.04 14.40
CA LEU A 73 10.33 -7.04 15.83
C LEU A 73 8.88 -7.49 16.08
N ALA A 74 7.95 -7.15 15.18
CA ALA A 74 6.58 -7.64 15.26
C ALA A 74 6.54 -9.17 15.05
N GLU A 75 7.35 -9.69 14.14
CA GLU A 75 7.47 -11.13 13.92
C GLU A 75 8.12 -11.85 15.11
N CYS A 76 9.19 -11.29 15.68
CA CYS A 76 9.81 -11.84 16.89
C CYS A 76 8.82 -12.00 18.06
N LYS A 77 7.82 -11.11 18.16
CA LYS A 77 6.79 -11.22 19.22
C LYS A 77 5.90 -12.46 19.05
N ARG A 78 5.70 -12.93 17.82
CA ARG A 78 4.88 -14.11 17.49
C ARG A 78 5.62 -15.42 17.76
N MET A 79 6.94 -15.39 17.86
CA MET A 79 7.77 -16.57 18.12
C MET A 79 7.65 -17.07 19.57
N ALA A 80 8.09 -18.33 19.78
CA ALA A 80 8.21 -18.94 21.09
C ALA A 80 9.14 -18.12 22.01
N ALA A 81 8.87 -18.13 23.32
CA ALA A 81 9.61 -17.34 24.29
C ALA A 81 11.12 -17.67 24.30
N SER A 82 11.47 -18.94 24.08
CA SER A 82 12.86 -19.42 23.99
C SER A 82 13.63 -18.85 22.80
N GLU A 83 12.96 -18.50 21.71
CA GLU A 83 13.57 -18.05 20.45
C GLU A 83 13.53 -16.52 20.30
N ARG A 84 12.56 -15.87 20.95
CA ARG A 84 12.29 -14.43 20.84
C ARG A 84 13.52 -13.55 21.12
N SER A 85 14.32 -13.87 22.13
CA SER A 85 15.50 -13.06 22.48
C SER A 85 16.53 -13.05 21.36
N ASN A 86 16.76 -14.20 20.72
CA ASN A 86 17.71 -14.32 19.61
C ASN A 86 17.18 -13.59 18.39
N CYS A 87 15.90 -13.75 18.04
CA CYS A 87 15.26 -13.00 16.95
C CYS A 87 15.40 -11.49 17.13
N VAL A 88 15.12 -10.95 18.32
CA VAL A 88 15.24 -9.51 18.59
C VAL A 88 16.69 -9.04 18.45
N LYS A 89 17.67 -9.86 18.87
CA LYS A 89 19.09 -9.53 18.73
C LYS A 89 19.49 -9.49 17.26
N GLU A 90 19.08 -10.47 16.48
CA GLU A 90 19.34 -10.54 15.03
C GLU A 90 18.71 -9.38 14.29
N ALA A 91 17.42 -9.09 14.51
CA ALA A 91 16.72 -7.96 13.89
C ALA A 91 17.44 -6.62 14.14
N ARG A 92 17.90 -6.39 15.38
CA ARG A 92 18.68 -5.19 15.74
C ARG A 92 20.07 -5.17 15.12
N GLN A 93 20.69 -6.34 14.95
CA GLN A 93 21.99 -6.43 14.29
C GLN A 93 21.86 -6.12 12.80
N THR A 94 20.85 -6.67 12.13
CA THR A 94 20.52 -6.37 10.73
C THR A 94 20.29 -4.88 10.54
N TYR A 95 19.46 -4.26 11.38
CA TYR A 95 19.23 -2.81 11.34
C TYR A 95 20.53 -1.98 11.42
N LYS A 96 21.44 -2.33 12.33
CA LYS A 96 22.74 -1.65 12.47
C LYS A 96 23.60 -1.83 11.22
N THR A 97 23.67 -3.06 10.71
CA THR A 97 24.41 -3.38 9.49
C THR A 97 23.86 -2.61 8.30
N ASP A 98 22.53 -2.58 8.11
CA ASP A 98 21.91 -1.89 6.99
C ASP A 98 22.12 -0.38 7.05
N LEU A 99 22.05 0.22 8.25
CA LEU A 99 22.37 1.64 8.41
C LEU A 99 23.84 1.97 8.10
N ALA A 100 24.77 1.08 8.48
CA ALA A 100 26.18 1.25 8.17
C ALA A 100 26.46 1.18 6.66
N ASN A 101 25.67 0.39 5.93
CA ASN A 101 25.82 0.14 4.49
C ASN A 101 24.74 0.86 3.64
N VAL A 102 24.15 1.94 4.16
CA VAL A 102 22.97 2.56 3.52
C VAL A 102 23.25 3.09 2.12
N ARG A 103 24.49 3.53 1.83
CA ARG A 103 24.88 4.05 0.51
C ARG A 103 24.98 2.93 -0.51
N GLU A 104 25.56 1.81 -0.10
CA GLU A 104 25.68 0.59 -0.89
C GLU A 104 24.31 0.01 -1.20
N LEU A 105 23.39 0.04 -0.23
CA LEU A 105 21.99 -0.38 -0.41
C LEU A 105 21.23 0.53 -1.38
N VAL A 106 21.46 1.84 -1.36
CA VAL A 106 20.92 2.78 -2.37
C VAL A 106 21.48 2.47 -3.75
N ALA A 107 22.81 2.31 -3.87
CA ALA A 107 23.45 1.97 -5.13
C ALA A 107 22.98 0.61 -5.69
N ALA A 108 22.75 -0.38 -4.83
CA ALA A 108 22.16 -1.66 -5.21
C ALA A 108 20.71 -1.50 -5.71
N SER A 109 19.89 -0.70 -5.01
CA SER A 109 18.49 -0.43 -5.42
C SER A 109 18.42 0.20 -6.82
N ASN A 110 19.31 1.17 -7.09
CA ASN A 110 19.36 1.85 -8.39
C ASN A 110 19.83 0.93 -9.53
N ARG A 111 20.66 -0.07 -9.24
CA ARG A 111 21.08 -1.09 -10.23
C ARG A 111 19.97 -2.09 -10.55
N MET A 112 19.07 -2.35 -9.61
CA MET A 112 17.93 -3.26 -9.77
C MET A 112 16.76 -2.64 -10.52
N GLY A 113 16.68 -1.30 -10.61
CA GLY A 113 15.61 -0.55 -11.28
C GLY A 113 15.63 -0.59 -12.81
N GLY A 114 15.99 -1.73 -13.41
CA GLY A 114 15.83 -1.95 -14.85
C GLY A 114 14.35 -1.84 -15.25
N VAL A 115 14.10 -1.43 -16.50
CA VAL A 115 12.77 -1.22 -17.05
C VAL A 115 11.95 -2.51 -16.93
N HIS A 116 10.92 -2.51 -16.08
CA HIS A 116 9.89 -3.53 -16.12
C HIS A 116 8.87 -3.09 -17.17
N GLU A 117 8.72 -3.86 -18.25
CA GLU A 117 7.65 -3.63 -19.21
C GLU A 117 6.33 -4.03 -18.54
N THR A 118 5.62 -3.02 -18.01
CA THR A 118 4.31 -3.19 -17.36
C THR A 118 3.16 -3.10 -18.35
N THR A 119 3.44 -2.90 -19.64
CA THR A 119 2.44 -2.99 -20.70
C THR A 119 2.18 -4.48 -20.96
N GLY A 120 1.26 -5.07 -20.19
CA GLY A 120 0.60 -6.29 -20.63
C GLY A 120 0.05 -6.06 -22.03
N LYS A 121 0.26 -7.02 -22.94
CA LYS A 121 -0.30 -6.98 -24.30
C LYS A 121 -1.77 -6.59 -24.19
N SER A 122 -2.13 -5.48 -24.84
CA SER A 122 -3.52 -5.19 -25.15
C SER A 122 -4.00 -6.30 -26.10
N GLU A 123 -4.69 -7.30 -25.55
CA GLU A 123 -5.50 -8.25 -26.33
C GLU A 123 -6.82 -7.61 -26.74
#